data_AF-A0A2V5JXN7-F1
#
_entry.id   AF-A0A2V5JXN7-F1
#
_cell.length_a   1.000
_cell.length_b   1.000
_cell.length_c   1.000
_cell.angle_alpha   90.00
_cell.angle_beta   90.00
_cell.angle_gamma   90.00
#
_symmetry.space_group_name_H-M   'P 1'
#
loop_
_entity.id
_entity.type
_entity.pdbx_description
1 polymer ?
#
loop_
_entity_poly.entity_id
_entity_poly.type
_entity_poly.pdbx_seq_one_letter_code
_entity_poly.pdbx_strand_id
1 'polypeptide(L)' 'MLPQHECGLFGVFGHPKAAALTYYGLFALQHRGQESAGIVTSNGPGTTFLMHKDMGLVSQ' A
#
# COMPACT_ATOMS: atom_id res chain seq x y z
N MET A 1 -1.93 -12.52 -23.54
CA MET A 1 -1.31 -11.21 -23.25
C MET A 1 -1.27 -11.07 -21.73
N LEU A 2 -0.13 -11.36 -21.10
CA LEU A 2 0.06 -11.07 -19.68
C LEU A 2 0.37 -9.57 -19.54
N PRO A 3 -0.03 -8.89 -18.46
CA PRO A 3 0.34 -7.49 -18.24
C PRO A 3 1.86 -7.33 -18.27
N GLN A 4 2.36 -6.32 -19.00
CA GLN A 4 3.79 -6.01 -19.09
C GLN A 4 4.30 -5.15 -17.92
N HIS A 5 3.39 -4.68 -17.05
CA HIS A 5 3.70 -3.96 -15.82
C HIS A 5 3.29 -4.83 -14.64
N GLU A 6 4.25 -5.16 -13.78
CA GLU A 6 3.95 -5.80 -12.51
C GLU A 6 3.54 -4.72 -11.50
N CYS A 7 2.54 -5.01 -10.67
CA CYS A 7 2.18 -4.18 -9.52
C CYS A 7 2.16 -5.08 -8.28
N GLY A 8 2.46 -4.52 -7.11
CA GLY A 8 2.38 -5.22 -5.83
C GLY A 8 1.16 -4.78 -5.02
N LEU A 9 0.50 -5.71 -4.34
CA LEU A 9 -0.55 -5.42 -3.36
C LEU A 9 -0.16 -6.04 -2.02
N PHE A 10 -0.47 -5.32 -0.94
CA PHE A 10 -0.28 -5.79 0.43
C PHE A 10 -1.41 -5.26 1.31
N GLY A 11 -1.88 -6.06 2.28
CA GLY A 11 -2.99 -5.69 3.15
C GLY A 11 -2.87 -6.32 4.53
N VAL A 12 -3.33 -5.58 5.54
CA VAL A 12 -3.34 -6.01 6.95
C VAL A 12 -4.71 -5.69 7.54
N PHE A 13 -5.29 -6.65 8.25
CA PHE A 13 -6.59 -6.52 8.90
C PHE A 13 -6.48 -6.81 10.39
N GLY A 14 -7.24 -6.07 11.21
CA GLY A 14 -7.35 -6.34 12.66
C GLY A 14 -6.07 -6.10 13.46
N HIS A 15 -5.14 -5.26 12.98
CA HIS A 15 -3.88 -4.98 13.67
C HIS A 15 -3.72 -3.48 13.99
N PRO A 16 -3.34 -3.09 15.22
CA PRO A 16 -3.21 -1.68 15.61
C PRO A 16 -2.13 -0.92 14.81
N LYS A 17 -1.18 -1.64 14.20
CA LYS A 17 -0.14 -1.10 13.31
C LYS A 17 -0.36 -1.43 11.83
N ALA A 18 -1.60 -1.65 11.39
CA ALA A 18 -1.91 -2.04 10.01
C ALA A 18 -1.27 -1.10 8.98
N ALA A 19 -1.33 0.22 9.19
CA ALA A 19 -0.70 1.20 8.30
C ALA A 19 0.81 0.98 8.13
N ALA A 20 1.55 0.85 9.24
CA ALA A 20 3.01 0.67 9.24
C ALA A 20 3.43 -0.68 8.64
N LEU A 21 2.70 -1.74 8.96
CA LEU A 21 2.93 -3.05 8.37
C LEU A 21 2.66 -3.04 6.86
N THR A 22 1.61 -2.34 6.42
CA THR A 22 1.34 -2.16 4.98
C THR A 22 2.45 -1.39 4.29
N TYR A 23 2.99 -0.33 4.91
CA TYR A 23 4.17 0.38 4.41
C TYR A 23 5.36 -0.58 4.22
N TYR A 24 5.72 -1.37 5.23
CA TYR A 24 6.84 -2.31 5.11
C TYR A 24 6.59 -3.43 4.09
N GLY A 25 5.35 -3.91 3.98
CA GLY A 25 4.96 -4.88 2.97
C GLY A 25 5.10 -4.34 1.55
N LEU A 26 4.63 -3.11 1.31
CA LEU A 26 4.82 -2.43 0.03
C LEU A 26 6.29 -2.14 -0.26
N PHE A 27 7.07 -1.74 0.75
CA PHE A 27 8.51 -1.54 0.61
C PHE A 27 9.24 -2.83 0.18
N ALA A 28 8.88 -3.98 0.78
CA ALA A 28 9.42 -5.28 0.37
C ALA A 28 9.01 -5.65 -1.08
N LEU A 29 7.84 -5.20 -1.53
CA LEU A 29 7.31 -5.41 -2.88
C LEU A 29 7.74 -4.32 -3.89
N GLN A 30 8.56 -3.34 -3.51
CA GLN A 30 8.93 -2.20 -4.37
C GLN A 30 9.54 -2.64 -5.72
N HIS A 31 10.22 -3.79 -5.76
CA HIS A 31 10.79 -4.35 -6.98
C HIS A 31 9.75 -4.70 -8.05
N ARG A 32 8.46 -4.82 -7.67
CA ARG A 32 7.38 -5.08 -8.61
C ARG A 32 6.92 -3.81 -9.33
N GLY A 33 7.02 -2.64 -8.73
CA GLY A 33 6.63 -1.38 -9.37
C GLY A 33 7.22 -0.18 -8.63
N GLN A 34 7.76 0.78 -9.38
CA GLN A 34 8.52 1.93 -8.85
C GLN A 34 7.95 3.29 -9.30
N GLU A 35 6.83 3.28 -10.01
CA GLU A 35 6.22 4.47 -10.58
C GLU A 35 5.39 5.25 -9.54
N SER A 36 4.67 4.54 -8.65
CA SER A 36 3.81 5.12 -7.63
C SER A 36 3.55 4.14 -6.50
N ALA A 37 3.09 4.66 -5.36
CA ALA A 37 2.67 3.88 -4.21
C ALA A 37 1.45 4.53 -3.52
N GLY A 38 0.70 3.73 -2.78
CA GLY A 38 -0.41 4.25 -1.99
C GLY A 38 -0.89 3.29 -0.91
N ILE A 39 -1.40 3.85 0.17
CA ILE A 39 -1.97 3.14 1.32
C ILE A 39 -3.32 3.77 1.63
N VAL A 40 -4.32 2.91 1.84
CA VAL A 40 -5.61 3.31 2.41
C VAL A 40 -5.86 2.53 3.70
N THR A 41 -6.40 3.20 4.71
CA THR A 41 -6.69 2.60 6.02
C THR A 41 -8.08 3.02 6.50
N SER A 42 -8.65 2.23 7.41
CA SER A 42 -9.93 2.49 8.06
C SER A 42 -9.86 2.04 9.51
N ASN A 43 -10.56 2.76 10.39
CA ASN A 43 -10.67 2.42 11.81
C ASN A 43 -11.88 1.51 12.09
N GLY A 44 -12.48 0.92 11.06
CA GLY A 44 -13.62 0.01 11.17
C GLY A 44 -14.89 0.53 10.49
N PRO A 45 -16.01 -0.19 10.63
CA PRO A 45 -17.27 0.13 9.99
C PRO A 45 -17.75 1.55 10.30
N GLY A 46 -18.23 2.27 9.28
CA GLY A 46 -18.75 3.64 9.43
C GLY A 46 -17.68 4.72 9.60
N THR A 47 -16.38 4.37 9.56
CA THR A 47 -15.29 5.35 9.62
C THR A 47 -14.87 5.78 8.22
N THR A 48 -14.42 7.03 8.09
CA THR A 48 -13.85 7.54 6.84
C THR A 48 -12.53 6.84 6.54
N PHE A 49 -12.29 6.55 5.26
CA PHE A 49 -11.00 6.05 4.81
C PHE A 49 -9.95 7.16 4.84
N LEU A 50 -8.78 6.85 5.40
CA LEU A 50 -7.59 7.68 5.33
C LEU A 50 -6.70 7.16 4.22
N MET A 51 -6.41 8.01 3.23
CA MET A 51 -5.64 7.66 2.05
C MET A 51 -4.40 8.54 1.94
N HIS A 52 -3.28 7.92 1.58
CA HIS A 52 -2.09 8.61 1.10
C HIS A 52 -1.58 7.88 -0.14
N LYS A 53 -1.40 8.59 -1.24
CA LYS A 53 -0.86 8.05 -2.50
C LYS A 53 -0.10 9.13 -3.24
N ASP A 54 1.01 8.76 -3.85
CA ASP A 54 1.79 9.67 -4.68
C ASP A 54 2.60 8.88 -5.73
N MET A 55 3.16 9.62 -6.69
CA MET A 55 4.18 9.12 -7.59
C MET A 55 5.50 8.92 -6.85
N GLY A 56 6.31 7.97 -7.30
CA GLY A 56 7.61 7.65 -6.71
C GLY A 56 7.60 6.40 -5.83
N LEU A 57 8.71 6.22 -5.11
CA LEU A 57 8.94 5.05 -4.27
C LEU A 57 8.12 5.12 -2.98
N VAL A 58 7.89 3.96 -2.35
CA VAL A 58 7.17 3.82 -1.08
C VAL A 58 7.78 4.66 0.04
N SER A 59 9.10 4.88 0.02
CA SER A 59 9.84 5.61 1.07
C SER A 59 9.93 7.12 0.87
N GLN A 60 9.30 7.66 -0.17
CA GLN A 60 9.30 9.09 -0.50
C GLN A 60 7.97 9.71 -0.07
#